data_AF-A0A150GDK5-F1
#
_entry.id   AF-A0A150GDK5-F1
#
_cell.length_a   1.000
_cell.length_b   1.000
_cell.length_c   1.000
_cell.angle_alpha   90.00
_cell.angle_beta   90.00
_cell.angle_gamma   90.00
#
_symmetry.space_group_name_H-M   'P 1'
#
loop_
_entity.id
_entity.type
_entity.pdbx_description
1 polymer ?
#
loop_
_entity_poly.entity_id
_entity_poly.type
_entity_poly.pdbx_seq_one_letter_code
_entity_poly.pdbx_strand_id
1 'polypeptide(L)'
;MAPLNEAALTGAAAEPVGHVASMLRLLHAADCFPRGGLYTGYYALAACVRYERFWTKHMMKKAIVASDITPPLDVAFAWFVHRQVDPRAYRTCTTALGCEVPHPSARQAFGFGFKTRGAWGAQVSVQPCWPPPAPGSPEDVASVLATGGRPAFAADLLRTWLRPHFLDGAFLERAKKRYGRFLALHAAHPSVPLVPAADIALLWHTHLGLSGQYEAACGKLFGAKSEGGWAEPSAWRPDYLSMGPEQMAEAYGNTANLYVEAYGEPYDDDDTRWLPSDVPYPLAAPDSLLGFCLWVFDTNPQRREQGPAVAAAAAAAGLAFPPAEAPVARSGAHGLFAAWLAARRADQYFSSQACCCIRDTTPRGYDHTIMHACAALVSVAYFLEAPAEDGHPYLMGIQLCLPGSWTPAVQEKGAAKLGFSLTDPQQTLTGGAAGYLEGLQLLMERQPQPAAVGKDAKPRPPSKAAPSLDAPLWHILAKPGLPFRMKAHLALAWDMAAKHVGDMARKFRKRRVSYNGCAVYGTTDYYMVTPYYYGGHGADLRTSDGAFADGGFGGGGGGGGAACGGGGGGAAGCGGGGGGGGGGGCGGGGGGG
;
A
#
# COMPACT_ATOMS: atom_id res chain seq x y z
N MET A 1 -12.58 -42.93 10.11
CA MET A 1 -12.65 -41.46 10.34
C MET A 1 -14.10 -41.04 10.18
N ALA A 2 -14.64 -40.25 11.11
CA ALA A 2 -15.94 -39.62 10.89
C ALA A 2 -15.82 -38.61 9.73
N PRO A 3 -16.79 -38.52 8.82
CA PRO A 3 -16.78 -37.51 7.77
C PRO A 3 -16.76 -36.12 8.42
N LEU A 4 -15.83 -35.27 8.00
CA LEU A 4 -15.82 -33.86 8.40
C LEU A 4 -17.15 -33.21 8.03
N ASN A 5 -17.65 -32.36 8.91
CA ASN A 5 -18.91 -31.65 8.69
C ASN A 5 -18.77 -30.70 7.48
N GLU A 6 -19.45 -31.01 6.38
CA GLU A 6 -19.44 -30.22 5.14
C GLU A 6 -19.86 -28.76 5.36
N ALA A 7 -20.75 -28.51 6.32
CA ALA A 7 -21.14 -27.16 6.71
C ALA A 7 -19.99 -26.39 7.39
N ALA A 8 -19.14 -27.07 8.17
CA ALA A 8 -17.97 -26.46 8.81
C ALA A 8 -16.91 -26.08 7.78
N LEU A 9 -16.68 -26.94 6.78
CA LEU A 9 -15.77 -26.66 5.66
C LEU A 9 -16.27 -25.49 4.81
N THR A 10 -17.57 -25.47 4.50
CA THR A 10 -18.20 -24.40 3.72
C THR A 10 -18.15 -23.06 4.44
N GLY A 11 -18.41 -23.04 5.75
CA GLY A 11 -18.31 -21.85 6.58
C GLY A 11 -16.89 -21.30 6.64
N ALA A 12 -15.90 -22.16 6.96
CA ALA A 12 -14.50 -21.77 7.03
C ALA A 12 -13.95 -21.23 5.69
N ALA A 13 -14.44 -21.75 4.56
CA ALA A 13 -14.01 -21.30 3.24
C ALA A 13 -14.71 -20.01 2.77
N ALA A 14 -15.91 -19.70 3.30
CA ALA A 14 -16.68 -18.52 2.92
C ALA A 14 -16.10 -17.21 3.48
N GLU A 15 -15.61 -17.25 4.72
CA GLU A 15 -15.11 -16.08 5.45
C GLU A 15 -14.05 -15.24 4.68
N PRO A 16 -12.99 -15.81 4.07
CA PRO A 16 -11.95 -15.00 3.43
C PRO A 16 -12.40 -14.27 2.15
N VAL A 17 -13.43 -14.73 1.43
CA VAL A 17 -13.76 -14.20 0.08
C VAL A 17 -14.05 -12.69 0.10
N GLY A 18 -14.83 -12.24 1.09
CA GLY A 18 -15.19 -10.82 1.23
C GLY A 18 -14.01 -9.89 1.55
N HIS A 19 -12.86 -10.46 1.92
CA HIS A 19 -11.68 -9.72 2.36
C HIS A 19 -10.51 -9.75 1.38
N VAL A 20 -10.60 -10.52 0.30
CA VAL A 20 -9.55 -10.65 -0.74
C VAL A 20 -9.11 -9.28 -1.28
N ALA A 21 -10.06 -8.44 -1.71
CA ALA A 21 -9.73 -7.11 -2.25
C ALA A 21 -9.02 -6.23 -1.21
N SER A 22 -9.37 -6.34 0.07
CA SER A 22 -8.72 -5.56 1.13
C SER A 22 -7.28 -6.02 1.37
N MET A 23 -7.04 -7.35 1.37
CA MET A 23 -5.69 -7.89 1.44
C MET A 23 -4.86 -7.45 0.24
N LEU A 24 -5.39 -7.55 -0.99
CA LEU A 24 -4.68 -7.13 -2.19
C LEU A 24 -4.34 -5.63 -2.16
N ARG A 25 -5.22 -4.76 -1.65
CA ARG A 25 -4.88 -3.33 -1.46
C ARG A 25 -3.67 -3.13 -0.55
N LEU A 26 -3.59 -3.85 0.57
CA LEU A 26 -2.43 -3.79 1.46
C LEU A 26 -1.15 -4.24 0.74
N LEU A 27 -1.21 -5.34 -0.01
CA LEU A 27 -0.07 -5.85 -0.76
C LEU A 27 0.35 -4.90 -1.90
N HIS A 28 -0.61 -4.32 -2.63
CA HIS A 28 -0.33 -3.30 -3.64
C HIS A 28 0.36 -2.08 -3.02
N ALA A 29 -0.13 -1.60 -1.87
CA ALA A 29 0.47 -0.47 -1.18
C ALA A 29 1.90 -0.78 -0.70
N ALA A 30 2.14 -1.98 -0.18
CA ALA A 30 3.47 -2.44 0.21
C ALA A 30 4.44 -2.55 -0.99
N ASP A 31 3.96 -3.05 -2.14
CA ASP A 31 4.74 -3.10 -3.39
C ASP A 31 4.98 -1.71 -4.00
N CYS A 32 4.09 -0.75 -3.79
CA CYS A 32 4.24 0.64 -4.21
C CYS A 32 5.09 1.47 -3.24
N PHE A 33 5.54 0.89 -2.12
CA PHE A 33 6.37 1.60 -1.15
C PHE A 33 7.73 1.96 -1.78
N PRO A 34 8.18 3.22 -1.71
CA PRO A 34 9.42 3.67 -2.35
C PRO A 34 10.66 3.21 -1.59
N ARG A 35 11.85 3.48 -2.15
CA ARG A 35 13.17 3.23 -1.54
C ARG A 35 13.45 1.76 -1.19
N GLY A 36 13.09 0.86 -2.09
CA GLY A 36 13.35 -0.58 -1.92
C GLY A 36 12.24 -1.37 -1.23
N GLY A 37 11.10 -0.74 -0.95
CA GLY A 37 9.89 -1.43 -0.52
C GLY A 37 9.88 -1.81 0.96
N LEU A 38 8.81 -2.50 1.36
CA LEU A 38 8.61 -3.03 2.72
C LEU A 38 8.98 -4.50 2.88
N TYR A 39 9.37 -5.18 1.80
CA TYR A 39 9.71 -6.61 1.83
C TYR A 39 11.11 -6.86 2.38
N THR A 40 12.05 -5.94 2.17
CA THR A 40 13.47 -6.11 2.54
C THR A 40 14.13 -4.79 2.95
N GLY A 41 15.35 -4.88 3.48
CA GLY A 41 16.19 -3.72 3.76
C GLY A 41 15.76 -2.89 4.97
N TYR A 42 16.24 -1.64 4.99
CA TYR A 42 16.07 -0.74 6.14
C TYR A 42 14.59 -0.50 6.49
N TYR A 43 13.73 -0.26 5.50
CA TYR A 43 12.33 0.09 5.78
C TYR A 43 11.50 -1.11 6.24
N ALA A 44 11.80 -2.33 5.78
CA ALA A 44 11.23 -3.54 6.34
C ALA A 44 11.63 -3.73 7.81
N LEU A 45 12.91 -3.48 8.12
CA LEU A 45 13.41 -3.51 9.50
C LEU A 45 12.73 -2.45 10.38
N ALA A 46 12.60 -1.23 9.86
CA ALA A 46 11.91 -0.14 10.54
C ALA A 46 10.44 -0.47 10.82
N ALA A 47 9.75 -1.06 9.85
CA ALA A 47 8.38 -1.52 10.00
C ALA A 47 8.24 -2.52 11.16
N CYS A 48 9.15 -3.51 11.22
CA CYS A 48 9.15 -4.52 12.28
C CYS A 48 9.39 -3.90 13.67
N VAL A 49 10.40 -3.03 13.79
CA VAL A 49 10.71 -2.34 15.05
C VAL A 49 9.53 -1.48 15.50
N ARG A 50 8.91 -0.74 14.57
CA ARG A 50 7.76 0.12 14.90
C ARG A 50 6.55 -0.71 15.33
N TYR A 51 6.29 -1.83 14.65
CA TYR A 51 5.27 -2.79 15.07
C TYR A 51 5.55 -3.33 16.48
N GLU A 52 6.74 -3.89 16.71
CA GLU A 52 7.13 -4.54 17.96
C GLU A 52 7.15 -3.59 19.17
N ARG A 53 7.55 -2.32 18.98
CA ARG A 53 7.73 -1.39 20.10
C ARG A 53 6.55 -0.45 20.34
N PHE A 54 5.81 -0.09 19.29
CA PHE A 54 4.77 0.92 19.40
C PHE A 54 3.38 0.31 19.25
N TRP A 55 3.16 -0.50 18.21
CA TRP A 55 1.84 -1.05 17.93
C TRP A 55 1.41 -2.12 18.92
N THR A 56 2.32 -3.01 19.33
CA THR A 56 2.04 -4.03 20.38
C THR A 56 1.59 -3.41 21.69
N LYS A 57 2.27 -2.36 22.18
CA LYS A 57 1.88 -1.61 23.39
C LYS A 57 0.49 -0.99 23.27
N HIS A 58 0.10 -0.68 22.05
CA HIS A 58 -1.22 -0.17 21.72
C HIS A 58 -2.26 -1.29 21.83
N MET A 59 -1.97 -2.47 21.26
CA MET A 59 -2.86 -3.65 21.35
C MET A 59 -3.08 -4.12 22.80
N MET A 60 -2.18 -3.81 23.74
CA MET A 60 -2.37 -4.05 25.18
C MET A 60 -3.50 -3.21 25.80
N LYS A 61 -3.88 -2.08 25.19
CA LYS A 61 -4.92 -1.20 25.71
C LYS A 61 -6.29 -1.59 25.13
N LYS A 62 -7.30 -1.82 25.97
CA LYS A 62 -8.71 -2.09 25.59
C LYS A 62 -9.31 -1.13 24.55
N ALA A 63 -8.74 0.08 24.42
CA ALA A 63 -9.22 1.11 23.53
C ALA A 63 -9.16 0.76 22.03
N ILE A 64 -8.29 -0.16 21.57
CA ILE A 64 -8.07 -0.39 20.13
C ILE A 64 -9.23 -1.10 19.44
N VAL A 65 -9.82 -2.10 20.11
CA VAL A 65 -10.97 -2.81 19.55
C VAL A 65 -12.20 -1.91 19.52
N ALA A 66 -12.30 -0.98 20.49
CA ALA A 66 -13.41 -0.02 20.56
C ALA A 66 -13.27 1.13 19.55
N SER A 67 -12.06 1.41 19.06
CA SER A 67 -11.76 2.62 18.28
C SER A 67 -11.55 2.40 16.78
N ASP A 68 -11.61 1.14 16.30
CA ASP A 68 -11.54 0.81 14.86
C ASP A 68 -10.30 1.41 14.16
N ILE A 69 -9.22 1.63 14.93
CA ILE A 69 -7.99 2.30 14.48
C ILE A 69 -7.19 1.35 13.60
N THR A 70 -6.68 1.89 12.49
CA THR A 70 -5.74 1.23 11.59
C THR A 70 -4.32 1.80 11.75
N PRO A 71 -3.27 0.96 11.72
CA PRO A 71 -1.90 1.44 11.79
C PRO A 71 -1.42 2.08 10.46
N PRO A 72 -0.31 2.83 10.46
CA PRO A 72 0.39 3.24 9.24
C PRO A 72 0.76 2.03 8.37
N LEU A 73 0.89 2.24 7.05
CA LEU A 73 1.10 1.18 6.06
C LEU A 73 2.25 0.22 6.42
N ASP A 74 3.40 0.72 6.87
CA ASP A 74 4.56 -0.11 7.19
C ASP A 74 4.28 -1.02 8.40
N VAL A 75 3.68 -0.46 9.45
CA VAL A 75 3.27 -1.21 10.66
C VAL A 75 2.15 -2.20 10.33
N ALA A 76 1.18 -1.81 9.50
CA ALA A 76 0.10 -2.67 9.05
C ALA A 76 0.64 -3.89 8.29
N PHE A 77 1.61 -3.66 7.42
CA PHE A 77 2.26 -4.72 6.66
C PHE A 77 3.09 -5.65 7.57
N ALA A 78 3.93 -5.11 8.46
CA ALA A 78 4.68 -5.94 9.42
C ALA A 78 3.74 -6.78 10.32
N TRP A 79 2.62 -6.20 10.76
CA TRP A 79 1.61 -6.91 11.53
C TRP A 79 0.90 -7.99 10.72
N PHE A 80 0.62 -7.74 9.43
CA PHE A 80 0.13 -8.75 8.50
C PHE A 80 1.13 -9.91 8.39
N VAL A 81 2.41 -9.63 8.11
CA VAL A 81 3.45 -10.65 7.96
C VAL A 81 3.58 -11.53 9.21
N HIS A 82 3.55 -10.96 10.41
CA HIS A 82 3.62 -11.74 11.66
C HIS A 82 2.51 -12.80 11.76
N ARG A 83 1.30 -12.50 11.25
CA ARG A 83 0.17 -13.45 11.20
C ARG A 83 0.31 -14.52 10.13
N GLN A 84 1.12 -14.29 9.09
CA GLN A 84 1.30 -15.21 7.96
C GLN A 84 2.32 -16.31 8.24
N VAL A 85 3.34 -16.04 9.06
CA VAL A 85 4.48 -16.97 9.22
C VAL A 85 4.17 -18.10 10.18
N ASP A 86 3.64 -17.77 11.35
CA ASP A 86 3.26 -18.74 12.37
C ASP A 86 2.11 -18.16 13.22
N PRO A 87 0.85 -18.51 12.90
CA PRO A 87 -0.32 -18.04 13.64
C PRO A 87 -0.28 -18.39 15.14
N ARG A 88 0.37 -19.50 15.50
CA ARG A 88 0.53 -19.92 16.90
C ARG A 88 1.57 -19.06 17.61
N ALA A 89 2.71 -18.81 16.98
CA ALA A 89 3.71 -17.89 17.52
C ALA A 89 3.11 -16.50 17.67
N TYR A 90 2.32 -16.04 16.70
CA TYR A 90 1.59 -14.77 16.79
C TYR A 90 0.72 -14.70 18.04
N ARG A 91 -0.13 -15.70 18.29
CA ARG A 91 -0.98 -15.77 19.49
C ARG A 91 -0.15 -15.80 20.76
N THR A 92 0.90 -16.63 20.80
CA THR A 92 1.77 -16.79 21.98
C THR A 92 2.48 -15.48 22.31
N CYS A 93 3.10 -14.85 21.32
CA CYS A 93 3.81 -13.58 21.46
C CYS A 93 2.86 -12.46 21.92
N THR A 94 1.69 -12.34 21.29
CA THR A 94 0.71 -11.30 21.67
C THR A 94 0.13 -11.54 23.07
N THR A 95 -0.12 -12.79 23.45
CA THR A 95 -0.58 -13.15 24.80
C THR A 95 0.49 -12.88 25.86
N ALA A 96 1.75 -13.26 25.60
CA ALA A 96 2.89 -13.00 26.49
C ALA A 96 3.15 -11.50 26.68
N LEU A 97 2.84 -10.70 25.66
CA LEU A 97 2.87 -9.24 25.71
C LEU A 97 1.69 -8.63 26.49
N GLY A 98 0.72 -9.43 26.95
CA GLY A 98 -0.46 -8.95 27.68
C GLY A 98 -1.51 -8.30 26.77
N CYS A 99 -1.50 -8.61 25.47
CA CYS A 99 -2.58 -8.17 24.57
C CYS A 99 -3.87 -8.92 24.91
N GLU A 100 -4.85 -8.21 25.47
CA GLU A 100 -6.15 -8.81 25.82
C GLU A 100 -6.95 -9.25 24.59
N VAL A 101 -6.74 -8.58 23.45
CA VAL A 101 -7.37 -8.95 22.17
C VAL A 101 -6.27 -9.17 21.12
N PRO A 102 -5.76 -10.41 21.01
CA PRO A 102 -4.63 -10.71 20.12
C PRO A 102 -5.02 -10.65 18.65
N HIS A 103 -6.30 -10.78 18.29
CA HIS A 103 -6.74 -10.82 16.90
C HIS A 103 -7.37 -9.50 16.44
N PRO A 104 -7.05 -9.00 15.24
CA PRO A 104 -7.68 -7.82 14.67
C PRO A 104 -9.16 -8.06 14.33
N SER A 105 -9.95 -6.99 14.32
CA SER A 105 -11.22 -6.99 13.60
C SER A 105 -10.99 -7.19 12.09
N ALA A 106 -12.02 -7.58 11.34
CA ALA A 106 -11.91 -7.76 9.90
C ALA A 106 -11.46 -6.48 9.17
N ARG A 107 -11.86 -5.31 9.67
CA ARG A 107 -11.41 -4.00 9.18
C ARG A 107 -9.93 -3.76 9.47
N GLN A 108 -9.49 -4.04 10.70
CA GLN A 108 -8.10 -3.85 11.13
C GLN A 108 -7.15 -4.84 10.47
N ALA A 109 -7.65 -6.01 10.06
CA ALA A 109 -6.81 -7.07 9.53
C ALA A 109 -6.01 -6.63 8.29
N PHE A 110 -6.60 -5.75 7.47
CA PHE A 110 -6.01 -5.26 6.22
C PHE A 110 -6.05 -3.74 6.08
N GLY A 111 -6.74 -3.02 6.96
CA GLY A 111 -6.83 -1.57 6.93
C GLY A 111 -5.52 -0.89 7.36
N PHE A 112 -5.21 0.24 6.73
CA PHE A 112 -4.02 1.03 7.02
C PHE A 112 -4.22 2.50 6.66
N GLY A 113 -3.39 3.35 7.27
CA GLY A 113 -3.43 4.80 7.08
C GLY A 113 -4.14 5.52 8.22
N PHE A 114 -4.01 6.84 8.23
CA PHE A 114 -4.62 7.73 9.21
C PHE A 114 -5.20 8.95 8.50
N LYS A 115 -6.38 9.40 8.92
CA LYS A 115 -7.04 10.57 8.32
C LYS A 115 -6.26 11.87 8.55
N THR A 116 -5.49 11.97 9.63
CA THR A 116 -4.64 13.14 9.95
C THR A 116 -3.36 12.71 10.67
N ARG A 117 -2.22 13.38 10.39
CA ARG A 117 -0.92 13.06 11.04
C ARG A 117 -0.99 13.14 12.57
N GLY A 118 -1.81 14.05 13.09
CA GLY A 118 -2.02 14.24 14.52
C GLY A 118 -2.71 13.06 15.20
N ALA A 119 -3.55 12.29 14.48
CA ALA A 119 -4.32 11.19 15.08
C ALA A 119 -3.41 10.10 15.67
N TRP A 120 -2.35 9.72 14.96
CA TRP A 120 -1.40 8.73 15.46
C TRP A 120 -0.49 9.30 16.56
N GLY A 121 0.00 10.55 16.42
CA GLY A 121 0.83 11.18 17.46
C GLY A 121 0.07 11.41 18.77
N ALA A 122 -1.23 11.71 18.70
CA ALA A 122 -2.12 11.83 19.86
C ALA A 122 -2.40 10.47 20.52
N GLN A 123 -2.35 9.38 19.76
CA GLN A 123 -2.59 8.02 20.26
C GLN A 123 -1.31 7.39 20.83
N VAL A 124 -0.21 7.49 20.08
CA VAL A 124 1.12 6.96 20.39
C VAL A 124 2.03 8.12 20.76
N SER A 125 2.04 8.49 22.04
CA SER A 125 2.70 9.66 22.64
C SER A 125 4.22 9.78 22.47
N VAL A 126 4.85 9.08 21.51
CA VAL A 126 6.31 8.92 21.46
C VAL A 126 6.95 9.18 20.08
N GLN A 127 6.34 8.96 18.90
CA GLN A 127 7.03 9.20 17.62
C GLN A 127 6.14 9.46 16.37
N PRO A 128 6.65 10.19 15.35
CA PRO A 128 5.90 10.61 14.16
C PRO A 128 5.29 9.46 13.36
N CYS A 129 4.13 9.74 12.76
CA CYS A 129 3.16 8.75 12.31
C CYS A 129 3.51 8.06 10.99
N TRP A 130 4.12 8.79 10.06
CA TRP A 130 4.44 8.37 8.70
C TRP A 130 4.96 9.60 7.92
N PRO A 131 5.90 9.44 6.97
CA PRO A 131 6.60 8.20 6.62
C PRO A 131 7.46 7.66 7.79
N PRO A 132 7.87 6.37 7.76
CA PRO A 132 8.73 5.78 8.81
C PRO A 132 10.06 6.54 8.89
N PRO A 133 10.75 6.69 10.03
CA PRO A 133 11.97 7.50 10.17
C PRO A 133 13.04 7.23 9.11
N ALA A 134 13.73 8.30 8.67
CA ALA A 134 14.81 8.18 7.69
C ALA A 134 16.03 7.49 8.32
N PRO A 135 16.83 6.72 7.54
CA PRO A 135 18.13 6.27 8.02
C PRO A 135 18.98 7.47 8.46
N GLY A 136 19.57 7.39 9.64
CA GLY A 136 20.41 8.43 10.25
C GLY A 136 19.63 9.57 10.92
N SER A 137 18.30 9.53 10.92
CA SER A 137 17.50 10.46 11.73
C SER A 137 17.65 10.16 13.24
N PRO A 138 17.35 11.12 14.14
CA PRO A 138 17.34 10.87 15.58
C PRO A 138 16.44 9.70 16.00
N GLU A 139 15.42 9.41 15.19
CA GLU A 139 14.46 8.32 15.37
C GLU A 139 14.81 7.04 14.58
N ASP A 140 16.05 6.91 14.08
CA ASP A 140 16.52 5.71 13.36
C ASP A 140 16.49 4.45 14.25
N VAL A 141 16.12 3.34 13.62
CA VAL A 141 16.03 2.00 14.17
C VAL A 141 17.36 1.42 14.66
N ALA A 142 18.51 1.89 14.15
CA ALA A 142 19.82 1.41 14.60
C ALA A 142 20.03 1.56 16.12
N SER A 143 19.51 2.63 16.71
CA SER A 143 19.58 2.90 18.17
C SER A 143 18.63 2.01 19.01
N VAL A 144 17.76 1.25 18.33
CA VAL A 144 16.55 0.63 18.87
C VAL A 144 16.59 -0.91 18.71
N LEU A 145 17.55 -1.46 17.98
CA LEU A 145 17.60 -2.91 17.71
C LEU A 145 18.23 -3.67 18.88
N ALA A 146 17.47 -4.61 19.44
CA ALA A 146 17.99 -5.74 20.21
C ALA A 146 17.93 -7.00 19.34
N THR A 147 18.91 -7.87 19.50
CA THR A 147 19.14 -9.12 18.75
C THR A 147 17.89 -9.99 18.64
N GLY A 148 17.48 -10.32 17.41
CA GLY A 148 16.40 -11.27 17.12
C GLY A 148 16.20 -11.43 15.62
N GLY A 149 15.99 -12.66 15.17
CA GLY A 149 15.68 -12.98 13.76
C GLY A 149 14.32 -12.42 13.35
N ARG A 150 14.20 -11.95 12.11
CA ARG A 150 13.00 -11.24 11.62
C ARG A 150 12.51 -11.84 10.30
N PRO A 151 11.19 -11.98 10.11
CA PRO A 151 10.64 -12.67 8.95
C PRO A 151 10.77 -11.82 7.68
N ALA A 152 11.22 -12.44 6.59
CA ALA A 152 11.04 -11.94 5.24
C ALA A 152 9.69 -12.45 4.71
N PHE A 153 8.88 -11.55 4.13
CA PHE A 153 7.67 -11.94 3.40
C PHE A 153 7.95 -11.89 1.90
N ALA A 154 7.54 -12.92 1.17
CA ALA A 154 7.85 -13.04 -0.25
C ALA A 154 6.97 -12.11 -1.09
N ALA A 155 7.59 -11.15 -1.79
CA ALA A 155 6.94 -10.31 -2.79
C ALA A 155 6.30 -11.15 -3.93
N ASP A 156 6.81 -12.35 -4.18
CA ASP A 156 6.41 -13.21 -5.30
C ASP A 156 4.94 -13.63 -5.30
N LEU A 157 4.30 -13.66 -4.12
CA LEU A 157 2.89 -14.05 -4.00
C LEU A 157 1.97 -13.07 -4.73
N LEU A 158 2.17 -11.76 -4.50
CA LEU A 158 1.30 -10.73 -5.07
C LEU A 158 1.35 -10.74 -6.59
N ARG A 159 2.51 -11.02 -7.21
CA ARG A 159 2.63 -10.99 -8.67
C ARG A 159 1.58 -11.88 -9.33
N THR A 160 1.44 -13.11 -8.86
CA THR A 160 0.47 -14.05 -9.42
C THR A 160 -0.96 -13.53 -9.31
N TRP A 161 -1.27 -12.83 -8.22
CA TRP A 161 -2.59 -12.25 -7.94
C TRP A 161 -2.84 -10.89 -8.58
N LEU A 162 -1.87 -10.34 -9.34
CA LEU A 162 -2.10 -9.19 -10.22
C LEU A 162 -2.90 -9.55 -11.48
N ARG A 163 -3.17 -10.84 -11.71
CA ARG A 163 -4.06 -11.26 -12.79
C ARG A 163 -5.51 -10.91 -12.44
N PRO A 164 -6.28 -10.28 -13.35
CA PRO A 164 -7.59 -9.71 -13.04
C PRO A 164 -8.61 -10.69 -12.49
N HIS A 165 -8.54 -11.96 -12.89
CA HIS A 165 -9.50 -12.98 -12.47
C HIS A 165 -9.47 -13.27 -10.96
N PHE A 166 -8.38 -12.97 -10.25
CA PHE A 166 -8.35 -13.08 -8.78
C PHE A 166 -9.26 -12.07 -8.07
N LEU A 167 -9.82 -11.09 -8.80
CA LEU A 167 -10.85 -10.17 -8.32
C LEU A 167 -12.25 -10.53 -8.85
N ASP A 168 -12.39 -11.51 -9.75
CA ASP A 168 -13.69 -11.90 -10.31
C ASP A 168 -14.49 -12.76 -9.32
N GLY A 169 -15.76 -12.40 -9.09
CA GLY A 169 -16.61 -13.12 -8.14
C GLY A 169 -16.85 -14.59 -8.49
N ALA A 170 -16.97 -14.95 -9.76
CA ALA A 170 -17.16 -16.35 -10.18
C ALA A 170 -15.88 -17.17 -9.96
N PHE A 171 -14.71 -16.58 -10.24
CA PHE A 171 -13.43 -17.21 -9.94
C PHE A 171 -13.25 -17.44 -8.43
N LEU A 172 -13.59 -16.45 -7.60
CA LEU A 172 -13.45 -16.56 -6.14
C LEU A 172 -14.39 -17.59 -5.52
N GLU A 173 -15.61 -17.75 -6.03
CA GLU A 173 -16.49 -18.85 -5.59
C GLU A 173 -15.92 -20.24 -5.96
N ARG A 174 -15.27 -20.36 -7.13
CA ARG A 174 -14.53 -21.58 -7.49
C ARG A 174 -13.35 -21.81 -6.55
N ALA A 175 -12.54 -20.78 -6.30
CA ALA A 175 -11.40 -20.83 -5.40
C ALA A 175 -11.82 -21.23 -3.97
N LYS A 176 -12.96 -20.71 -3.50
CA LYS A 176 -13.55 -21.04 -2.19
C LYS A 176 -13.86 -22.52 -2.05
N LYS A 177 -14.49 -23.12 -3.07
CA LYS A 177 -14.73 -24.58 -3.08
C LYS A 177 -13.43 -25.36 -3.00
N ARG A 178 -12.41 -24.96 -3.76
CA ARG A 178 -11.09 -25.60 -3.80
C ARG A 178 -10.33 -25.42 -2.48
N TYR A 179 -10.44 -24.27 -1.83
CA TYR A 179 -9.89 -24.02 -0.50
C TYR A 179 -10.55 -24.91 0.57
N GLY A 180 -11.88 -25.06 0.55
CA GLY A 180 -12.57 -25.99 1.45
C GLY A 180 -12.10 -27.45 1.27
N ARG A 181 -11.91 -27.87 0.01
CA ARG A 181 -11.31 -29.19 -0.31
C ARG A 181 -9.88 -29.30 0.17
N PHE A 182 -9.07 -28.26 0.01
CA PHE A 182 -7.70 -28.23 0.51
C PHE A 182 -7.61 -28.39 2.04
N LEU A 183 -8.52 -27.77 2.79
CA LEU A 183 -8.63 -27.97 4.24
C LEU A 183 -9.02 -29.41 4.60
N ALA A 184 -9.96 -30.01 3.86
CA ALA A 184 -10.33 -31.41 4.04
C ALA A 184 -9.17 -32.36 3.70
N LEU A 185 -8.37 -32.03 2.69
CA LEU A 185 -7.17 -32.78 2.33
C LEU A 185 -6.12 -32.73 3.46
N HIS A 186 -5.91 -31.56 4.07
CA HIS A 186 -5.03 -31.44 5.23
C HIS A 186 -5.51 -32.29 6.41
N ALA A 187 -6.81 -32.27 6.71
CA ALA A 187 -7.37 -33.10 7.78
C ALA A 187 -7.22 -34.61 7.53
N ALA A 188 -7.29 -35.05 6.27
CA ALA A 188 -7.10 -36.45 5.88
C ALA A 188 -5.60 -36.86 5.90
N HIS A 189 -4.70 -35.91 5.65
CA HIS A 189 -3.26 -36.15 5.55
C HIS A 189 -2.45 -35.18 6.44
N PRO A 190 -2.63 -35.18 7.77
CA PRO A 190 -2.09 -34.16 8.66
C PRO A 190 -0.55 -34.13 8.75
N SER A 191 0.11 -35.24 8.39
CA SER A 191 1.58 -35.35 8.37
C SER A 191 2.21 -35.00 7.03
N VAL A 192 1.41 -34.74 6.00
CA VAL A 192 1.92 -34.43 4.66
C VAL A 192 2.00 -32.92 4.49
N PRO A 193 3.18 -32.37 4.12
CA PRO A 193 3.29 -30.95 3.80
C PRO A 193 2.51 -30.65 2.52
N LEU A 194 1.44 -29.87 2.64
CA LEU A 194 0.64 -29.46 1.48
C LEU A 194 1.06 -28.08 0.97
N VAL A 195 1.20 -27.95 -0.35
CA VAL A 195 1.52 -26.68 -1.03
C VAL A 195 0.32 -26.23 -1.85
N PRO A 196 -0.30 -25.08 -1.53
CA PRO A 196 -1.51 -24.62 -2.20
C PRO A 196 -1.23 -24.16 -3.65
N ALA A 197 -2.17 -24.41 -4.56
CA ALA A 197 -2.30 -23.65 -5.81
C ALA A 197 -2.58 -22.17 -5.51
N ALA A 198 -2.36 -21.27 -6.47
CA ALA A 198 -2.37 -19.82 -6.24
C ALA A 198 -3.74 -19.28 -5.78
N ASP A 199 -4.84 -19.88 -6.24
CA ASP A 199 -6.20 -19.54 -5.84
C ASP A 199 -6.52 -19.98 -4.40
N ILE A 200 -6.10 -21.20 -4.06
CA ILE A 200 -6.19 -21.74 -2.69
C ILE A 200 -5.33 -20.88 -1.75
N ALA A 201 -4.11 -20.52 -2.16
CA ALA A 201 -3.19 -19.72 -1.39
C ALA A 201 -3.73 -18.31 -1.13
N LEU A 202 -4.39 -17.69 -2.12
CA LEU A 202 -5.02 -16.38 -1.96
C LEU A 202 -6.03 -16.39 -0.82
N LEU A 203 -6.93 -17.38 -0.81
CA LEU A 203 -7.93 -17.49 0.25
C LEU A 203 -7.32 -17.88 1.58
N TRP A 204 -6.33 -18.77 1.59
CA TRP A 204 -5.65 -19.16 2.82
C TRP A 204 -4.90 -17.99 3.47
N HIS A 205 -4.12 -17.22 2.71
CA HIS A 205 -3.42 -16.03 3.21
C HIS A 205 -4.38 -14.94 3.66
N THR A 206 -5.52 -14.79 2.99
CA THR A 206 -6.59 -13.89 3.45
C THR A 206 -7.16 -14.38 4.79
N HIS A 207 -7.40 -15.68 4.93
CA HIS A 207 -7.90 -16.27 6.17
C HIS A 207 -6.89 -16.13 7.32
N LEU A 208 -5.60 -16.40 7.07
CA LEU A 208 -4.49 -16.18 8.01
C LEU A 208 -4.45 -14.71 8.48
N GLY A 209 -4.72 -13.75 7.59
CA GLY A 209 -4.86 -12.35 7.94
C GLY A 209 -6.00 -12.11 8.94
N LEU A 210 -7.12 -12.81 8.80
CA LEU A 210 -8.23 -12.76 9.75
C LEU A 210 -7.98 -13.57 11.04
N SER A 211 -6.73 -13.99 11.30
CA SER A 211 -6.18 -14.79 12.42
C SER A 211 -7.14 -15.39 13.46
N GLY A 212 -7.97 -14.62 14.14
CA GLY A 212 -8.96 -15.14 15.09
C GLY A 212 -10.05 -16.01 14.43
N GLN A 213 -10.51 -15.62 13.23
CA GLN A 213 -11.42 -16.43 12.42
C GLN A 213 -10.73 -17.73 11.96
N TYR A 214 -9.49 -17.62 11.49
CA TYR A 214 -8.68 -18.76 11.07
C TYR A 214 -8.43 -19.76 12.20
N GLU A 215 -8.07 -19.27 13.37
CA GLU A 215 -7.87 -20.10 14.55
C GLU A 215 -9.17 -20.80 14.96
N ALA A 216 -10.28 -20.07 15.00
CA ALA A 216 -11.59 -20.65 15.30
C ALA A 216 -12.00 -21.72 14.28
N ALA A 217 -11.73 -21.49 12.98
CA ALA A 217 -11.97 -22.46 11.92
C ALA A 217 -11.09 -23.71 12.07
N CYS A 218 -9.78 -23.54 12.31
CA CYS A 218 -8.85 -24.64 12.57
C CYS A 218 -9.27 -25.45 13.80
N GLY A 219 -9.69 -24.80 14.88
CA GLY A 219 -10.19 -25.46 16.08
C GLY A 219 -11.43 -26.32 15.82
N LYS A 220 -12.33 -25.89 14.92
CA LYS A 220 -13.50 -26.68 14.52
C LYS A 220 -13.16 -27.84 13.59
N LEU A 221 -12.20 -27.64 12.67
CA LEU A 221 -11.88 -28.60 11.61
C LEU A 221 -10.89 -29.67 12.06
N PHE A 222 -9.89 -29.27 12.85
CA PHE A 222 -8.76 -30.13 13.24
C PHE A 222 -8.76 -30.45 14.74
N GLY A 223 -9.57 -29.73 15.54
CA GLY A 223 -9.68 -29.98 16.98
C GLY A 223 -10.65 -31.11 17.31
N ALA A 224 -10.15 -32.34 17.43
CA ALA A 224 -10.88 -33.44 18.07
C ALA A 224 -10.57 -33.50 19.58
N LYS A 225 -11.59 -33.71 20.42
CA LYS A 225 -11.45 -34.04 21.85
C LYS A 225 -10.75 -35.40 21.98
N SER A 226 -9.50 -35.42 22.42
CA SER A 226 -8.86 -36.67 22.86
C SER A 226 -9.10 -36.89 24.35
N GLU A 227 -9.78 -37.97 24.70
CA GLU A 227 -9.43 -38.72 25.91
C GLU A 227 -8.00 -39.25 25.70
N GLY A 228 -7.00 -38.61 26.31
CA GLY A 228 -5.58 -39.01 26.20
C GLY A 228 -4.60 -37.97 25.64
N GLY A 229 -5.05 -36.79 25.24
CA GLY A 229 -4.19 -35.62 24.97
C GLY A 229 -3.50 -35.56 23.59
N TRP A 230 -4.16 -34.92 22.62
CA TRP A 230 -3.49 -34.11 21.62
C TRP A 230 -3.30 -32.70 22.20
N ALA A 231 -2.09 -32.16 22.06
CA ALA A 231 -1.75 -30.79 22.42
C ALA A 231 -2.67 -29.79 21.72
N GLU A 232 -2.90 -28.63 22.35
CA GLU A 232 -3.81 -27.55 21.95
C GLU A 232 -4.06 -27.38 20.44
N PRO A 233 -5.30 -27.03 20.02
CA PRO A 233 -5.69 -26.89 18.62
C PRO A 233 -4.74 -25.96 17.88
N SER A 234 -3.79 -26.53 17.14
CA SER A 234 -2.76 -25.77 16.45
C SER A 234 -3.36 -25.21 15.16
N ALA A 235 -3.49 -23.89 15.07
CA ALA A 235 -3.72 -23.22 13.80
C ALA A 235 -2.66 -23.70 12.80
N TRP A 236 -3.11 -24.22 11.65
CA TRP A 236 -2.21 -24.80 10.66
C TRP A 236 -1.32 -23.71 10.05
N ARG A 237 -0.02 -24.01 9.93
CA ARG A 237 0.99 -23.09 9.41
C ARG A 237 1.17 -23.30 7.90
N PRO A 238 1.38 -22.24 7.11
CA PRO A 238 1.82 -22.36 5.73
C PRO A 238 3.30 -22.77 5.65
N ASP A 239 3.59 -24.05 5.89
CA ASP A 239 4.95 -24.60 5.94
C ASP A 239 5.74 -24.37 4.63
N TYR A 240 5.04 -24.29 3.51
CA TYR A 240 5.64 -24.05 2.19
C TYR A 240 6.40 -22.73 2.10
N LEU A 241 6.05 -21.70 2.90
CA LEU A 241 6.79 -20.44 2.91
C LEU A 241 8.23 -20.57 3.41
N SER A 242 8.56 -21.69 4.08
CA SER A 242 9.89 -21.98 4.61
C SER A 242 10.63 -23.05 3.80
N MET A 243 10.01 -23.60 2.76
CA MET A 243 10.62 -24.64 1.93
C MET A 243 11.58 -24.03 0.90
N GLY A 244 12.66 -24.75 0.61
CA GLY A 244 13.49 -24.44 -0.56
C GLY A 244 12.74 -24.71 -1.87
N PRO A 245 13.19 -24.17 -3.02
CA PRO A 245 12.50 -24.33 -4.30
C PRO A 245 12.26 -25.79 -4.71
N GLU A 246 13.24 -26.67 -4.51
CA GLU A 246 13.12 -28.10 -4.84
C GLU A 246 12.09 -28.82 -3.96
N GLN A 247 12.16 -28.59 -2.64
CA GLN A 247 11.22 -29.14 -1.66
C GLN A 247 9.79 -28.66 -1.93
N MET A 248 9.63 -27.37 -2.28
CA MET A 248 8.34 -26.80 -2.64
C MET A 248 7.77 -27.46 -3.90
N ALA A 249 8.60 -27.66 -4.94
CA ALA A 249 8.16 -28.31 -6.18
C ALA A 249 7.74 -29.77 -5.96
N GLU A 250 8.50 -30.53 -5.16
CA GLU A 250 8.15 -31.91 -4.79
C GLU A 250 6.85 -31.96 -3.99
N ALA A 251 6.72 -31.15 -2.93
CA ALA A 251 5.53 -31.10 -2.10
C ALA A 251 4.29 -30.62 -2.87
N TYR A 252 4.46 -29.72 -3.85
CA TYR A 252 3.40 -29.33 -4.78
C TYR A 252 2.93 -30.51 -5.65
N GLY A 253 3.86 -31.27 -6.23
CA GLY A 253 3.53 -32.48 -6.98
C GLY A 253 2.78 -33.52 -6.14
N ASN A 254 3.22 -33.74 -4.89
CA ASN A 254 2.54 -34.64 -3.96
C ASN A 254 1.14 -34.16 -3.60
N THR A 255 0.99 -32.86 -3.33
CA THR A 255 -0.32 -32.24 -3.06
C THR A 255 -1.27 -32.41 -4.25
N ALA A 256 -0.76 -32.21 -5.47
CA ALA A 256 -1.55 -32.36 -6.69
C ALA A 256 -2.05 -33.79 -6.88
N ASN A 257 -1.20 -34.80 -6.65
CA ASN A 257 -1.57 -36.20 -6.73
C ASN A 257 -2.67 -36.56 -5.72
N LEU A 258 -2.50 -36.17 -4.46
CA LEU A 258 -3.49 -36.41 -3.40
C LEU A 258 -4.83 -35.73 -3.71
N TYR A 259 -4.80 -34.52 -4.26
CA TYR A 259 -6.01 -33.80 -4.62
C TYR A 259 -6.76 -34.47 -5.78
N VAL A 260 -6.04 -34.91 -6.82
CA VAL A 260 -6.63 -35.65 -7.95
C VAL A 260 -7.23 -36.97 -7.47
N GLU A 261 -6.53 -37.71 -6.62
CA GLU A 261 -7.02 -38.95 -6.02
C GLU A 261 -8.31 -38.72 -5.20
N ALA A 262 -8.34 -37.68 -4.38
CA ALA A 262 -9.46 -37.39 -3.50
C ALA A 262 -10.71 -36.85 -4.23
N TYR A 263 -10.52 -36.06 -5.31
CA TYR A 263 -11.61 -35.28 -5.92
C TYR A 263 -11.86 -35.55 -7.40
N GLY A 264 -11.00 -36.32 -8.07
CA GLY A 264 -11.14 -36.68 -9.48
C GLY A 264 -11.02 -35.49 -10.45
N GLU A 265 -10.41 -34.38 -10.02
CA GLU A 265 -10.27 -33.16 -10.81
C GLU A 265 -8.80 -32.66 -10.77
N PRO A 266 -8.33 -31.94 -11.81
CA PRO A 266 -6.98 -31.39 -11.83
C PRO A 266 -6.69 -30.47 -10.64
N TYR A 267 -5.49 -30.57 -10.08
CA TYR A 267 -5.11 -29.71 -8.97
C TYR A 267 -4.93 -28.26 -9.39
N ASP A 268 -4.35 -28.00 -10.56
CA ASP A 268 -4.23 -26.65 -11.11
C ASP A 268 -4.54 -26.61 -12.61
N ASP A 269 -4.63 -25.38 -13.11
CA ASP A 269 -4.78 -25.00 -14.50
C ASP A 269 -4.05 -23.66 -14.73
N ASP A 270 -4.17 -23.09 -15.93
CA ASP A 270 -3.49 -21.84 -16.27
C ASP A 270 -3.95 -20.65 -15.40
N ASP A 271 -5.20 -20.68 -14.90
CA ASP A 271 -5.77 -19.62 -14.07
C ASP A 271 -5.34 -19.76 -12.59
N THR A 272 -5.13 -20.99 -12.11
CA THR A 272 -4.91 -21.32 -10.69
C THR A 272 -3.45 -21.61 -10.34
N ARG A 273 -2.57 -21.85 -11.31
CA ARG A 273 -1.14 -22.07 -11.05
C ARG A 273 -0.39 -20.78 -10.72
N TRP A 274 0.76 -20.95 -10.06
CA TRP A 274 1.71 -19.87 -9.77
C TRP A 274 2.40 -19.37 -11.04
N LEU A 275 2.63 -18.05 -11.12
CA LEU A 275 3.47 -17.48 -12.18
C LEU A 275 4.96 -17.64 -11.81
N PRO A 276 5.81 -18.12 -12.74
CA PRO A 276 7.26 -18.21 -12.55
C PRO A 276 7.91 -16.86 -12.20
N SER A 277 9.00 -16.90 -11.42
CA SER A 277 9.78 -15.72 -10.96
C SER A 277 10.28 -14.80 -12.06
N ASP A 278 10.49 -15.34 -13.26
CA ASP A 278 11.02 -14.65 -14.43
C ASP A 278 9.95 -14.03 -15.33
N VAL A 279 8.65 -14.27 -15.08
CA VAL A 279 7.57 -13.64 -15.84
C VAL A 279 7.28 -12.25 -15.27
N PRO A 280 7.67 -11.15 -15.94
CA PRO A 280 7.43 -9.81 -15.42
C PRO A 280 5.98 -9.41 -15.61
N TYR A 281 5.47 -8.57 -14.71
CA TYR A 281 4.22 -7.87 -14.95
C TYR A 281 4.36 -6.92 -16.16
N PRO A 282 3.37 -6.78 -17.08
CA PRO A 282 3.57 -6.08 -18.35
C PRO A 282 4.01 -4.61 -18.20
N LEU A 283 3.60 -3.94 -17.13
CA LEU A 283 4.05 -2.55 -16.86
C LEU A 283 5.38 -2.46 -16.14
N ALA A 284 5.87 -3.56 -15.57
CA ALA A 284 7.16 -3.66 -14.90
C ALA A 284 8.22 -4.38 -15.75
N ALA A 285 7.85 -4.85 -16.94
CA ALA A 285 8.77 -5.47 -17.87
C ALA A 285 9.86 -4.47 -18.32
N PRO A 286 11.13 -4.89 -18.51
CA PRO A 286 12.22 -4.00 -18.90
C PRO A 286 11.96 -3.23 -20.21
N ASP A 287 11.20 -3.83 -21.11
CA ASP A 287 10.80 -3.27 -22.40
C ASP A 287 9.53 -2.41 -22.32
N SER A 288 8.85 -2.35 -21.16
CA SER A 288 7.64 -1.55 -20.98
C SER A 288 7.86 -0.07 -21.26
N LEU A 289 6.86 0.61 -21.85
CA LEU A 289 6.88 2.07 -22.07
C LEU A 289 7.11 2.87 -20.79
N LEU A 290 6.77 2.32 -19.63
CA LEU A 290 6.97 2.96 -18.33
C LEU A 290 8.14 2.38 -17.56
N GLY A 291 8.81 1.34 -18.06
CA GLY A 291 9.93 0.68 -17.38
C GLY A 291 11.03 1.67 -16.99
N PHE A 292 11.32 2.64 -17.87
CA PHE A 292 12.31 3.70 -17.60
C PHE A 292 11.94 4.64 -16.45
N CYS A 293 10.69 4.65 -15.99
CA CYS A 293 10.24 5.48 -14.87
C CYS A 293 10.30 4.73 -13.53
N LEU A 294 10.30 3.38 -13.53
CA LEU A 294 10.05 2.61 -12.30
C LEU A 294 11.18 2.67 -11.29
N TRP A 295 12.39 3.03 -11.72
CA TRP A 295 13.51 3.27 -10.81
C TRP A 295 13.21 4.34 -9.76
N VAL A 296 12.21 5.23 -9.95
CA VAL A 296 11.79 6.19 -8.91
C VAL A 296 11.27 5.51 -7.64
N PHE A 297 10.84 4.25 -7.72
CA PHE A 297 10.46 3.46 -6.56
C PHE A 297 11.66 2.84 -5.85
N ASP A 298 12.77 2.61 -6.54
CA ASP A 298 13.92 1.87 -6.02
C ASP A 298 15.04 2.81 -5.56
N THR A 299 15.24 3.91 -6.26
CA THR A 299 16.33 4.83 -5.99
C THR A 299 16.04 5.69 -4.77
N ASN A 300 16.97 5.66 -3.82
CA ASN A 300 17.01 6.61 -2.72
C ASN A 300 17.79 7.88 -3.16
N PRO A 301 17.15 9.04 -3.29
CA PRO A 301 17.83 10.27 -3.70
C PRO A 301 18.89 10.74 -2.68
N GLN A 302 18.78 10.33 -1.41
CA GLN A 302 19.71 10.66 -0.32
C GLN A 302 20.65 9.49 0.00
N ARG A 303 20.84 8.54 -0.93
CA ARG A 303 21.62 7.30 -0.71
C ARG A 303 22.98 7.55 -0.08
N ARG A 304 23.73 8.54 -0.58
CA ARG A 304 25.10 8.81 -0.12
C ARG A 304 25.16 9.21 1.36
N GLU A 305 24.18 10.00 1.81
CA GLU A 305 24.06 10.48 3.19
C GLU A 305 23.53 9.38 4.12
N GLN A 306 22.60 8.57 3.62
CA GLN A 306 21.91 7.53 4.40
C GLN A 306 22.64 6.19 4.44
N GLY A 307 23.61 5.96 3.54
CA GLY A 307 24.35 4.70 3.41
C GLY A 307 24.99 4.19 4.71
N PRO A 308 25.75 5.02 5.45
CA PRO A 308 26.34 4.59 6.72
C PRO A 308 25.31 4.15 7.76
N ALA A 309 24.17 4.84 7.86
CA ALA A 309 23.11 4.50 8.80
C ALA A 309 22.38 3.20 8.41
N VAL A 310 22.13 3.00 7.11
CA VAL A 310 21.57 1.73 6.61
C VAL A 310 22.51 0.56 6.91
N ALA A 311 23.82 0.73 6.71
CA ALA A 311 24.81 -0.29 7.03
C ALA A 311 24.89 -0.57 8.54
N ALA A 312 24.82 0.47 9.38
CA ALA A 312 24.78 0.33 10.83
C ALA A 312 23.52 -0.43 11.30
N ALA A 313 22.35 -0.11 10.74
CA ALA A 313 21.10 -0.82 11.04
C ALA A 313 21.16 -2.29 10.60
N ALA A 314 21.73 -2.58 9.43
CA ALA A 314 21.93 -3.95 8.94
C ALA A 314 22.83 -4.76 9.90
N ALA A 315 23.97 -4.18 10.28
CA ALA A 315 24.92 -4.78 11.21
C ALA A 315 24.30 -5.01 12.59
N ALA A 316 23.56 -4.02 13.12
CA ALA A 316 22.85 -4.14 14.40
C ALA A 316 21.76 -5.22 14.38
N ALA A 317 21.12 -5.45 13.24
CA ALA A 317 20.14 -6.52 13.06
C ALA A 317 20.76 -7.90 12.80
N GLY A 318 22.09 -7.99 12.59
CA GLY A 318 22.74 -9.21 12.12
C GLY A 318 22.26 -9.64 10.73
N LEU A 319 21.79 -8.69 9.91
CA LEU A 319 21.27 -8.94 8.57
C LEU A 319 22.27 -8.44 7.53
N ALA A 320 22.47 -9.23 6.48
CA ALA A 320 23.09 -8.75 5.26
C ALA A 320 21.98 -8.17 4.38
N PHE A 321 21.86 -6.84 4.33
CA PHE A 321 20.98 -6.23 3.34
C PHE A 321 21.52 -6.46 1.93
N PRO A 322 20.64 -6.59 0.92
CA PRO A 322 21.07 -6.59 -0.47
C PRO A 322 21.96 -5.37 -0.74
N PRO A 323 22.99 -5.49 -1.59
CA PRO A 323 23.78 -4.33 -2.00
C PRO A 323 22.84 -3.29 -2.60
N ALA A 324 23.20 -2.01 -2.50
CA ALA A 324 22.29 -0.94 -2.85
C ALA A 324 21.90 -0.96 -4.35
N GLU A 325 22.71 -1.58 -5.20
CA GLU A 325 22.46 -1.78 -6.63
C GLU A 325 21.63 -3.04 -6.94
N ALA A 326 21.37 -3.88 -5.94
CA ALA A 326 20.54 -5.07 -6.12
C ALA A 326 19.13 -4.66 -6.57
N PRO A 327 18.55 -5.36 -7.56
CA PRO A 327 17.16 -5.19 -7.91
C PRO A 327 16.29 -5.44 -6.68
N VAL A 328 15.35 -4.54 -6.46
CA VAL A 328 14.34 -4.70 -5.42
C VAL A 328 13.33 -5.71 -5.94
N ALA A 329 13.10 -6.79 -5.20
CA ALA A 329 12.06 -7.75 -5.55
C ALA A 329 10.70 -7.04 -5.53
N ARG A 330 10.04 -6.95 -6.69
CA ARG A 330 8.73 -6.35 -6.84
C ARG A 330 7.81 -7.23 -7.66
N SER A 331 6.53 -7.08 -7.36
CA SER A 331 5.45 -7.89 -7.89
C SER A 331 4.90 -7.33 -9.20
N GLY A 332 5.00 -6.01 -9.39
CA GLY A 332 4.48 -5.28 -10.56
C GLY A 332 3.40 -4.25 -10.25
N ALA A 333 2.86 -4.24 -9.03
CA ALA A 333 1.83 -3.28 -8.63
C ALA A 333 2.34 -1.83 -8.66
N HIS A 334 3.61 -1.59 -8.30
CA HIS A 334 4.28 -0.30 -8.50
C HIS A 334 4.23 0.19 -9.96
N GLY A 335 4.34 -0.72 -10.94
CA GLY A 335 4.20 -0.39 -12.37
C GLY A 335 2.77 0.03 -12.74
N LEU A 336 1.77 -0.71 -12.24
CA LEU A 336 0.37 -0.35 -12.38
C LEU A 336 0.04 0.99 -11.72
N PHE A 337 0.56 1.22 -10.51
CA PHE A 337 0.39 2.46 -9.78
C PHE A 337 1.07 3.64 -10.48
N ALA A 338 2.28 3.47 -11.00
CA ALA A 338 2.99 4.49 -11.77
C ALA A 338 2.19 4.92 -13.00
N ALA A 339 1.66 3.95 -13.76
CA ALA A 339 0.81 4.21 -14.92
C ALA A 339 -0.43 5.02 -14.53
N TRP A 340 -1.14 4.59 -13.49
CA TRP A 340 -2.32 5.27 -12.98
C TRP A 340 -2.01 6.69 -12.49
N LEU A 341 -0.94 6.86 -11.71
CA LEU A 341 -0.55 8.16 -11.14
C LEU A 341 -0.19 9.16 -12.23
N ALA A 342 0.62 8.73 -13.20
CA ALA A 342 1.00 9.55 -14.34
C ALA A 342 -0.24 9.95 -15.16
N ALA A 343 -1.12 9.00 -15.47
CA ALA A 343 -2.31 9.24 -16.27
C ALA A 343 -3.30 10.18 -15.57
N ARG A 344 -3.57 9.94 -14.29
CA ARG A 344 -4.42 10.82 -13.46
C ARG A 344 -3.86 12.23 -13.40
N ARG A 345 -2.55 12.38 -13.23
CA ARG A 345 -1.93 13.71 -13.17
C ARG A 345 -1.94 14.43 -14.51
N ALA A 346 -1.74 13.69 -15.59
CA ALA A 346 -1.87 14.19 -16.95
C ALA A 346 -3.30 14.68 -17.21
N ASP A 347 -4.32 13.90 -16.85
CA ASP A 347 -5.73 14.28 -16.98
C ASP A 347 -6.04 15.57 -16.21
N GLN A 348 -5.70 15.64 -14.92
CA GLN A 348 -5.92 16.84 -14.11
C GLN A 348 -5.33 18.10 -14.74
N TYR A 349 -4.10 18.01 -15.25
CA TYR A 349 -3.46 19.15 -15.89
C TYR A 349 -4.12 19.47 -17.23
N PHE A 350 -4.27 18.47 -18.10
CA PHE A 350 -4.81 18.62 -19.45
C PHE A 350 -6.24 19.20 -19.41
N SER A 351 -7.10 18.65 -18.56
CA SER A 351 -8.47 19.13 -18.35
C SER A 351 -8.53 20.55 -17.77
N SER A 352 -7.55 20.95 -16.95
CA SER A 352 -7.46 22.34 -16.45
C SER A 352 -7.04 23.36 -17.50
N GLN A 353 -6.31 22.93 -18.54
CA GLN A 353 -5.89 23.78 -19.66
C GLN A 353 -6.96 23.83 -20.77
N ALA A 354 -7.89 22.88 -20.78
CA ALA A 354 -8.94 22.73 -21.78
C ALA A 354 -10.09 23.74 -21.63
N CYS A 355 -9.79 25.03 -21.46
CA CYS A 355 -10.73 26.06 -21.90
C CYS A 355 -11.04 25.81 -23.39
N CYS A 356 -12.31 25.92 -23.79
CA CYS A 356 -12.82 25.48 -25.09
C CYS A 356 -12.07 26.03 -26.32
N CYS A 357 -11.30 27.11 -26.16
CA CYS A 357 -10.48 27.73 -27.21
C CYS A 357 -9.05 27.16 -27.35
N ILE A 358 -8.58 26.31 -26.42
CA ILE A 358 -7.18 25.82 -26.34
C ILE A 358 -7.11 24.28 -26.41
N ARG A 359 -8.24 23.61 -26.69
CA ARG A 359 -8.24 22.17 -27.00
C ARG A 359 -7.43 21.82 -28.26
N ASP A 360 -6.98 22.82 -29.01
CA ASP A 360 -5.88 22.68 -29.96
C ASP A 360 -4.56 22.42 -29.23
N THR A 361 -4.34 21.14 -28.90
CA THR A 361 -3.13 20.31 -29.03
C THR A 361 -1.75 20.97 -29.30
N THR A 362 -1.44 22.11 -28.69
CA THR A 362 -0.14 22.73 -28.89
C THR A 362 0.96 21.83 -28.31
N PRO A 363 2.12 21.71 -28.98
CA PRO A 363 3.27 20.96 -28.45
C PRO A 363 3.64 21.37 -27.02
N ARG A 364 3.40 22.64 -26.66
CA ARG A 364 3.62 23.18 -25.31
C ARG A 364 2.67 22.58 -24.27
N GLY A 365 1.39 22.40 -24.62
CA GLY A 365 0.41 21.75 -23.73
C GLY A 365 0.80 20.31 -23.43
N TYR A 366 1.29 19.58 -24.43
CA TYR A 366 1.79 18.21 -24.26
C TYR A 366 3.03 18.15 -23.37
N ASP A 367 4.03 18.99 -23.63
CA ASP A 367 5.25 19.05 -22.80
C ASP A 367 4.91 19.34 -21.35
N HIS A 368 4.04 20.32 -21.08
CA HIS A 368 3.64 20.61 -19.70
C HIS A 368 2.87 19.44 -19.06
N THR A 369 1.97 18.78 -19.81
CA THR A 369 1.22 17.62 -19.31
C THR A 369 2.18 16.49 -18.89
N ILE A 370 3.13 16.16 -19.76
CA ILE A 370 4.19 15.17 -19.49
C ILE A 370 5.03 15.59 -18.28
N MET A 371 5.43 16.85 -18.21
CA MET A 371 6.22 17.41 -17.11
C MET A 371 5.49 17.27 -15.75
N HIS A 372 4.19 17.52 -15.69
CA HIS A 372 3.39 17.32 -14.48
C HIS A 372 3.26 15.83 -14.10
N ALA A 373 3.08 14.94 -15.08
CA ALA A 373 3.07 13.50 -14.85
C ALA A 373 4.42 13.01 -14.28
N CYS A 374 5.54 13.44 -14.86
CA CYS A 374 6.89 13.11 -14.39
C CYS A 374 7.16 13.62 -12.97
N ALA A 375 6.74 14.85 -12.65
CA ALA A 375 6.90 15.40 -11.30
C ALA A 375 6.11 14.61 -10.25
N ALA A 376 4.92 14.09 -10.59
CA ALA A 376 4.17 13.22 -9.70
C ALA A 376 4.90 11.88 -9.47
N LEU A 377 5.44 11.25 -10.52
CA LEU A 377 6.23 10.02 -10.40
C LEU A 377 7.46 10.22 -9.49
N VAL A 378 8.24 11.27 -9.72
CA VAL A 378 9.43 11.57 -8.89
C VAL A 378 9.03 11.77 -7.42
N SER A 379 7.89 12.41 -7.16
CA SER A 379 7.43 12.68 -5.79
C SER A 379 7.11 11.41 -4.98
N VAL A 380 6.94 10.25 -5.62
CA VAL A 380 6.78 8.96 -4.95
C VAL A 380 8.05 8.57 -4.17
N ALA A 381 9.24 8.82 -4.70
CA ALA A 381 10.53 8.58 -4.01
C ALA A 381 10.67 9.34 -2.68
N TYR A 382 9.82 10.37 -2.51
CA TYR A 382 9.74 11.28 -1.38
C TYR A 382 8.48 11.06 -0.53
N PHE A 383 7.76 9.95 -0.74
CA PHE A 383 6.51 9.59 -0.05
C PHE A 383 5.34 10.58 -0.23
N LEU A 384 5.42 11.51 -1.20
CA LEU A 384 4.42 12.60 -1.33
C LEU A 384 3.14 12.18 -2.05
N GLU A 385 3.21 11.17 -2.91
CA GLU A 385 2.06 10.61 -3.65
C GLU A 385 1.97 9.09 -3.43
N ALA A 386 2.62 8.53 -2.40
CA ALA A 386 2.54 7.10 -2.13
C ALA A 386 1.12 6.70 -1.69
N PRO A 387 0.61 5.51 -2.08
CA PRO A 387 -0.71 5.04 -1.67
C PRO A 387 -0.67 4.54 -0.21
N ALA A 388 -0.54 5.48 0.73
CA ALA A 388 -0.23 5.22 2.14
C ALA A 388 -1.46 5.00 3.04
N GLU A 389 -2.66 5.07 2.47
CA GLU A 389 -3.93 4.89 3.18
C GLU A 389 -4.87 4.01 2.36
N ASP A 390 -5.65 3.17 3.03
CA ASP A 390 -6.56 2.21 2.40
C ASP A 390 -7.61 2.89 1.50
N GLY A 391 -8.04 4.11 1.83
CA GLY A 391 -8.96 4.93 1.05
C GLY A 391 -8.35 5.62 -0.18
N HIS A 392 -7.06 5.41 -0.48
CA HIS A 392 -6.41 6.08 -1.60
C HIS A 392 -7.10 5.71 -2.94
N PRO A 393 -7.38 6.67 -3.85
CA PRO A 393 -8.18 6.41 -5.06
C PRO A 393 -7.70 5.27 -5.97
N TYR A 394 -6.39 5.06 -6.05
CA TYR A 394 -5.80 3.92 -6.77
C TYR A 394 -6.22 2.59 -6.14
N LEU A 395 -6.10 2.49 -4.81
CA LEU A 395 -6.43 1.27 -4.06
C LEU A 395 -7.93 1.02 -4.03
N MET A 396 -8.73 2.10 -3.99
CA MET A 396 -10.18 2.01 -4.16
C MET A 396 -10.57 1.50 -5.55
N GLY A 397 -9.70 1.56 -6.55
CA GLY A 397 -9.90 0.89 -7.84
C GLY A 397 -9.73 -0.63 -7.78
N ILE A 398 -9.11 -1.18 -6.73
CA ILE A 398 -8.92 -2.62 -6.54
C ILE A 398 -10.14 -3.14 -5.78
N GLN A 399 -11.12 -3.68 -6.51
CA GLN A 399 -12.39 -4.15 -5.94
C GLN A 399 -12.75 -5.50 -6.53
N LEU A 400 -13.61 -6.24 -5.83
CA LEU A 400 -14.23 -7.43 -6.40
C LEU A 400 -15.09 -7.01 -7.60
N CYS A 401 -14.87 -7.68 -8.72
CA CYS A 401 -15.66 -7.53 -9.93
C CYS A 401 -16.92 -8.38 -9.85
N LEU A 402 -17.99 -7.92 -10.51
CA LEU A 402 -19.19 -8.72 -10.66
C LEU A 402 -18.85 -10.05 -11.36
N PRO A 403 -19.50 -11.17 -10.98
CA PRO A 403 -19.31 -12.45 -11.65
C PRO A 403 -19.50 -12.35 -13.15
N GLY A 404 -18.57 -12.93 -13.93
CA GLY A 404 -18.71 -13.09 -15.38
C GLY A 404 -17.75 -12.24 -16.23
N SER A 405 -16.82 -11.50 -15.60
CA SER A 405 -15.71 -10.87 -16.33
C SER A 405 -14.61 -11.88 -16.66
N TRP A 406 -14.48 -12.93 -15.86
CA TRP A 406 -13.64 -14.09 -16.12
C TRP A 406 -14.47 -15.25 -16.67
N THR A 407 -13.91 -15.93 -17.67
CA THR A 407 -14.37 -17.23 -18.15
C THR A 407 -13.21 -18.22 -18.00
N PRO A 408 -13.45 -19.43 -17.46
CA PRO A 408 -12.40 -20.45 -17.35
C PRO A 408 -11.73 -20.66 -18.71
N ALA A 409 -10.41 -20.66 -18.73
CA ALA A 409 -9.67 -20.99 -19.95
C ALA A 409 -10.10 -22.38 -20.42
N VAL A 410 -10.71 -22.46 -21.61
CA VAL A 410 -10.87 -23.75 -22.28
C VAL A 410 -9.46 -24.17 -22.66
N GLN A 411 -9.00 -25.32 -22.16
CA GLN A 411 -7.73 -25.91 -22.57
C GLN A 411 -7.79 -26.26 -24.06
N GLU A 412 -7.59 -25.27 -24.94
CA GLU A 412 -7.38 -25.53 -26.34
C GLU A 412 -6.05 -26.25 -26.50
N LYS A 413 -6.04 -27.33 -27.29
CA LYS A 413 -4.83 -28.07 -27.64
C LYS A 413 -3.90 -27.17 -28.44
N GLY A 414 -3.00 -26.46 -27.76
CA GLY A 414 -2.03 -25.55 -28.39
C GLY A 414 -1.60 -24.39 -27.51
N ALA A 415 -1.10 -24.69 -26.30
CA ALA A 415 -0.32 -23.81 -25.41
C ALA A 415 -0.71 -22.32 -25.39
N ALA A 416 -1.68 -21.97 -24.54
CA ALA A 416 -1.76 -20.60 -24.03
C ALA A 416 -0.46 -20.29 -23.26
N LYS A 417 0.14 -19.12 -23.50
CA LYS A 417 1.35 -18.69 -22.79
C LYS A 417 0.99 -18.45 -21.32
N LEU A 418 1.64 -19.20 -20.43
CA LEU A 418 1.67 -18.92 -19.01
C LEU A 418 2.20 -17.48 -18.80
N GLY A 419 1.35 -16.58 -18.30
CA GLY A 419 1.76 -15.20 -18.05
C GLY A 419 0.60 -14.21 -17.97
N PHE A 420 0.95 -12.94 -18.10
CA PHE A 420 0.00 -11.83 -18.12
C PHE A 420 -0.46 -11.52 -19.55
N SER A 421 -1.72 -11.13 -19.69
CA SER A 421 -2.20 -10.45 -20.89
C SER A 421 -1.76 -8.98 -20.90
N LEU A 422 -1.61 -8.40 -22.10
CA LEU A 422 -1.38 -6.96 -22.25
C LEU A 422 -2.56 -6.12 -21.73
N THR A 423 -3.74 -6.73 -21.57
CA THR A 423 -4.96 -6.09 -21.03
C THR A 423 -5.05 -6.14 -19.51
N ASP A 424 -4.27 -7.00 -18.85
CA ASP A 424 -4.38 -7.21 -17.40
C ASP A 424 -4.27 -5.92 -16.60
N PRO A 425 -3.38 -4.96 -16.93
CA PRO A 425 -3.33 -3.69 -16.22
C PRO A 425 -4.64 -2.90 -16.22
N GLN A 426 -5.36 -2.90 -17.33
CA GLN A 426 -6.64 -2.17 -17.45
C GLN A 426 -7.76 -2.87 -16.70
N GLN A 427 -7.73 -4.21 -16.68
CA GLN A 427 -8.77 -5.04 -16.06
C GLN A 427 -8.59 -5.18 -14.53
N THR A 428 -7.39 -4.92 -14.02
CA THR A 428 -7.10 -4.99 -12.57
C THR A 428 -7.78 -3.87 -11.77
N LEU A 429 -8.03 -2.72 -12.40
CA LEU A 429 -8.71 -1.59 -11.76
C LEU A 429 -10.16 -1.48 -12.22
N THR A 430 -11.02 -0.95 -11.36
CA THR A 430 -12.44 -0.71 -11.65
C THR A 430 -12.82 0.77 -11.50
N GLY A 431 -14.03 1.11 -11.95
CA GLY A 431 -14.60 2.46 -11.81
C GLY A 431 -13.75 3.56 -12.43
N GLY A 432 -13.71 4.73 -11.78
CA GLY A 432 -12.94 5.88 -12.27
C GLY A 432 -11.43 5.63 -12.32
N ALA A 433 -10.90 4.67 -11.55
CA ALA A 433 -9.47 4.33 -11.61
C ALA A 433 -9.11 3.61 -12.91
N ALA A 434 -10.01 2.77 -13.44
CA ALA A 434 -9.85 2.07 -14.71
C ALA A 434 -9.81 3.04 -15.90
N GLY A 435 -10.64 4.09 -15.88
CA GLY A 435 -10.72 5.08 -16.96
C GLY A 435 -9.38 5.77 -17.25
N TYR A 436 -8.54 5.97 -16.24
CA TYR A 436 -7.20 6.54 -16.44
C TYR A 436 -6.26 5.63 -17.24
N LEU A 437 -6.54 4.33 -17.33
CA LEU A 437 -5.74 3.37 -18.09
C LEU A 437 -6.32 3.09 -19.49
N GLU A 438 -7.44 3.70 -19.86
CA GLU A 438 -8.07 3.49 -21.16
C GLU A 438 -7.12 3.86 -22.31
N GLY A 439 -6.94 2.98 -23.29
CA GLY A 439 -6.03 3.18 -24.42
C GLY A 439 -4.55 2.83 -24.16
N LEU A 440 -4.16 2.50 -22.92
CA LEU A 440 -2.83 1.98 -22.58
C LEU A 440 -2.48 0.71 -23.39
N GLN A 441 -3.42 -0.22 -23.53
CA GLN A 441 -3.24 -1.45 -24.32
C GLN A 441 -2.77 -1.17 -25.76
N LEU A 442 -3.35 -0.17 -26.43
CA LEU A 442 -3.00 0.19 -27.82
C LEU A 442 -1.52 0.60 -27.95
N LEU A 443 -0.95 1.15 -26.88
CA LEU A 443 0.46 1.51 -26.84
C LEU A 443 1.34 0.30 -26.55
N MET A 444 0.92 -0.57 -25.65
CA MET A 444 1.65 -1.80 -25.32
C MET A 444 1.72 -2.75 -26.52
N GLU A 445 0.65 -2.86 -27.31
CA GLU A 445 0.62 -3.66 -28.55
C GLU A 445 1.56 -3.15 -29.65
N ARG A 446 1.95 -1.87 -29.60
CA ARG A 446 2.86 -1.27 -30.58
C ARG A 446 4.33 -1.49 -30.25
N GLN A 447 4.64 -1.91 -29.02
CA GLN A 447 6.04 -2.18 -28.67
C GLN A 447 6.54 -3.38 -29.48
N PRO A 448 7.76 -3.30 -30.04
CA PRO A 448 8.34 -4.42 -30.75
C PRO A 448 8.43 -5.58 -29.77
N GLN A 449 7.58 -6.59 -29.94
CA GLN A 449 7.67 -7.79 -29.13
C GLN A 449 9.06 -8.40 -29.34
N PRO A 450 9.75 -8.85 -28.29
CA PRO A 450 11.00 -9.58 -28.45
C PRO A 450 10.73 -10.71 -29.44
N ALA A 451 11.48 -10.71 -30.55
CA ALA A 451 11.22 -11.57 -31.69
C ALA A 451 11.01 -13.00 -31.20
N ALA A 452 9.77 -13.49 -31.26
CA ALA A 452 9.49 -14.89 -31.01
C ALA A 452 10.39 -15.68 -31.97
N VAL A 453 11.15 -16.63 -31.45
CA VAL A 453 12.13 -17.47 -32.18
C VAL A 453 11.39 -18.45 -33.09
N GLY A 454 10.58 -17.92 -34.00
CA GLY A 454 9.86 -18.64 -35.05
C GLY A 454 10.08 -17.88 -36.35
N LYS A 455 10.77 -18.49 -37.30
CA LYS A 455 11.28 -17.84 -38.52
C LYS A 455 10.19 -17.27 -39.46
N ASP A 456 8.91 -17.49 -39.20
CA ASP A 456 7.84 -17.22 -40.17
C ASP A 456 6.66 -16.35 -39.65
N ALA A 457 6.76 -15.75 -38.46
CA ALA A 457 5.68 -14.89 -37.95
C ALA A 457 5.69 -13.51 -38.65
N LYS A 458 4.81 -13.29 -39.62
CA LYS A 458 4.58 -11.96 -40.21
C LYS A 458 4.12 -10.97 -39.11
N PRO A 459 4.72 -9.78 -39.00
CA PRO A 459 4.32 -8.78 -38.01
C PRO A 459 2.86 -8.38 -38.23
N ARG A 460 2.05 -8.46 -37.18
CA ARG A 460 0.65 -8.00 -37.22
C ARG A 460 0.64 -6.49 -37.48
N PRO A 461 -0.12 -5.99 -38.47
CA PRO A 461 -0.19 -4.55 -38.71
C PRO A 461 -0.80 -3.85 -37.49
N PRO A 462 -0.23 -2.72 -37.03
CA PRO A 462 -0.72 -2.02 -35.86
C PRO A 462 -2.16 -1.53 -36.06
N SER A 463 -2.95 -1.59 -35.00
CA SER A 463 -4.25 -0.92 -34.94
C SER A 463 -4.10 0.57 -35.30
N LYS A 464 -4.86 1.02 -36.30
CA LYS A 464 -4.86 2.43 -36.77
C LYS A 464 -5.56 3.37 -35.79
N ALA A 465 -6.27 2.86 -34.78
CA ALA A 465 -6.98 3.70 -33.82
C ALA A 465 -5.97 4.39 -32.87
N ALA A 466 -6.05 5.72 -32.78
CA ALA A 466 -5.35 6.46 -31.73
C ALA A 466 -6.15 6.39 -30.42
N PRO A 467 -5.50 6.43 -29.25
CA PRO A 467 -6.20 6.53 -27.96
C PRO A 467 -7.10 7.77 -27.89
N SER A 468 -8.22 7.66 -27.16
CA SER A 468 -9.15 8.77 -26.91
C SER A 468 -8.45 9.93 -26.20
N LEU A 469 -8.94 11.16 -26.44
CA LEU A 469 -8.51 12.35 -25.69
C LEU A 469 -8.97 12.31 -24.22
N ASP A 470 -9.89 11.41 -23.87
CA ASP A 470 -10.35 11.20 -22.49
C ASP A 470 -9.25 10.57 -21.61
N ALA A 471 -8.23 9.96 -22.22
CA ALA A 471 -7.03 9.47 -21.55
C ALA A 471 -5.77 10.18 -22.11
N PRO A 472 -5.56 11.46 -21.76
CA PRO A 472 -4.65 12.35 -22.48
C PRO A 472 -3.20 11.88 -22.43
N LEU A 473 -2.75 11.22 -21.35
CA LEU A 473 -1.39 10.71 -21.28
C LEU A 473 -1.09 9.74 -22.42
N TRP A 474 -1.95 8.75 -22.63
CA TRP A 474 -1.72 7.71 -23.62
C TRP A 474 -1.87 8.25 -25.04
N HIS A 475 -2.83 9.16 -25.26
CA HIS A 475 -2.94 9.91 -26.50
C HIS A 475 -1.65 10.67 -26.84
N ILE A 476 -1.06 11.35 -25.84
CA ILE A 476 0.18 12.10 -26.00
C ILE A 476 1.34 11.14 -26.27
N LEU A 477 1.54 10.09 -25.46
CA LEU A 477 2.65 9.15 -25.62
C LEU A 477 2.56 8.32 -26.91
N ALA A 478 1.39 8.23 -27.54
CA ALA A 478 1.24 7.64 -28.88
C ALA A 478 1.96 8.41 -29.99
N LYS A 479 2.32 9.68 -29.76
CA LYS A 479 2.96 10.55 -30.76
C LYS A 479 4.48 10.32 -30.83
N PRO A 480 5.08 10.32 -32.03
CA PRO A 480 6.52 10.14 -32.19
C PRO A 480 7.35 11.14 -31.35
N GLY A 481 8.40 10.66 -30.70
CA GLY A 481 9.34 11.48 -29.94
C GLY A 481 8.89 11.89 -28.53
N LEU A 482 7.60 11.82 -28.20
CA LEU A 482 7.11 12.21 -26.86
C LEU A 482 7.55 11.26 -25.71
N PRO A 483 7.73 9.93 -25.92
CA PRO A 483 8.36 9.09 -24.91
C PRO A 483 9.79 9.53 -24.52
N PHE A 484 10.59 9.99 -25.48
CA PHE A 484 11.94 10.53 -25.21
C PHE A 484 11.87 11.83 -24.39
N ARG A 485 10.89 12.69 -24.68
CA ARG A 485 10.65 13.90 -23.87
C ARG A 485 10.21 13.57 -22.45
N MET A 486 9.37 12.55 -22.25
CA MET A 486 9.00 12.09 -20.90
C MET A 486 10.22 11.66 -20.10
N LYS A 487 11.17 10.92 -20.72
CA LYS A 487 12.44 10.57 -20.07
C LYS A 487 13.26 11.80 -19.69
N ALA A 488 13.36 12.80 -20.57
CA ALA A 488 14.07 14.04 -20.27
C ALA A 488 13.40 14.85 -19.13
N HIS A 489 12.07 14.94 -19.12
CA HIS A 489 11.33 15.61 -18.06
C HIS A 489 11.42 14.90 -16.72
N LEU A 490 11.43 13.56 -16.72
CA LEU A 490 11.64 12.76 -15.51
C LEU A 490 13.01 13.04 -14.90
N ALA A 491 14.08 13.04 -15.72
CA ALA A 491 15.43 13.37 -15.26
C ALA A 491 15.50 14.81 -14.70
N LEU A 492 14.92 15.79 -15.40
CA LEU A 492 14.87 17.18 -14.92
C LEU A 492 14.13 17.30 -13.58
N ALA A 493 12.98 16.63 -13.43
CA ALA A 493 12.22 16.64 -12.19
C ALA A 493 13.01 15.96 -11.06
N TRP A 494 13.72 14.87 -11.36
CA TRP A 494 14.60 14.19 -10.41
C TRP A 494 15.73 15.08 -9.92
N ASP A 495 16.47 15.72 -10.83
CA ASP A 495 17.58 16.64 -10.48
C ASP A 495 17.11 17.82 -9.64
N MET A 496 15.91 18.33 -9.93
CA MET A 496 15.27 19.36 -9.11
C MET A 496 14.93 18.84 -7.70
N ALA A 497 14.35 17.64 -7.61
CA ALA A 497 13.94 17.05 -6.34
C ALA A 497 15.13 16.69 -5.45
N ALA A 498 16.21 16.18 -6.05
CA ALA A 498 17.44 15.82 -5.36
C ALA A 498 18.10 17.03 -4.68
N LYS A 499 17.94 18.23 -5.25
CA LYS A 499 18.38 19.48 -4.60
C LYS A 499 17.43 19.92 -3.51
N HIS A 500 16.13 19.99 -3.83
CA HIS A 500 15.10 20.38 -2.89
C HIS A 500 13.71 19.95 -3.41
N VAL A 501 13.14 18.88 -2.86
CA VAL A 501 11.82 18.35 -3.28
C VAL A 501 10.71 19.41 -3.19
N GLY A 502 10.79 20.34 -2.24
CA GLY A 502 9.85 21.45 -2.14
C GLY A 502 9.89 22.41 -3.32
N ASP A 503 11.03 22.57 -4.00
CA ASP A 503 11.14 23.42 -5.21
C ASP A 503 10.49 22.74 -6.41
N MET A 504 10.74 21.44 -6.58
CA MET A 504 10.01 20.62 -7.55
C MET A 504 8.49 20.73 -7.29
N ALA A 505 8.06 20.52 -6.05
CA ALA A 505 6.66 20.59 -5.68
C ALA A 505 6.06 21.98 -5.97
N ARG A 506 6.71 23.08 -5.58
CA ARG A 506 6.24 24.45 -5.89
C ARG A 506 6.13 24.71 -7.39
N LYS A 507 7.13 24.30 -8.17
CA LYS A 507 7.16 24.53 -9.62
C LYS A 507 6.04 23.78 -10.34
N PHE A 508 5.76 22.55 -9.93
CA PHE A 508 4.84 21.65 -10.62
C PHE A 508 3.47 21.50 -9.95
N ARG A 509 3.24 22.11 -8.78
CA ARG A 509 1.91 22.18 -8.13
C ARG A 509 1.41 23.62 -8.15
N LYS A 510 0.99 24.11 -9.32
CA LYS A 510 0.45 25.47 -9.51
C LYS A 510 -0.89 25.74 -8.80
N ARG A 511 -1.59 24.73 -8.29
CA ARG A 511 -2.83 24.87 -7.52
C ARG A 511 -2.82 23.94 -6.31
N ARG A 512 -3.27 24.44 -5.15
CA ARG A 512 -3.61 23.62 -3.98
C ARG A 512 -4.72 22.65 -4.41
N VAL A 513 -4.36 21.41 -4.72
CA VAL A 513 -5.34 20.32 -4.74
C VAL A 513 -5.49 19.89 -3.29
N SER A 514 -6.45 20.49 -2.58
CA SER A 514 -6.88 19.98 -1.29
C SER A 514 -7.57 18.65 -1.52
N TYR A 515 -6.92 17.56 -1.15
CA TYR A 515 -7.59 16.28 -1.03
C TYR A 515 -8.11 16.16 0.40
N ASN A 516 -9.34 15.71 0.57
CA ASN A 516 -9.84 15.23 1.86
C ASN A 516 -9.04 13.97 2.24
N GLY A 517 -7.83 14.11 2.77
CA GLY A 517 -7.05 12.99 3.35
C GLY A 517 -5.55 12.94 3.05
N CYS A 518 -5.07 13.45 1.91
CA CYS A 518 -3.67 13.23 1.47
C CYS A 518 -2.82 14.50 1.36
N ALA A 519 -3.09 15.51 2.20
CA ALA A 519 -2.21 16.66 2.36
C ALA A 519 -1.15 16.37 3.43
N VAL A 520 -0.13 15.59 3.07
CA VAL A 520 1.06 15.37 3.91
C VAL A 520 1.98 16.60 3.78
N TYR A 521 1.48 17.78 4.17
CA TYR A 521 2.25 19.03 4.24
C TYR A 521 2.49 19.39 5.70
N GLY A 522 3.67 19.02 6.16
CA GLY A 522 4.38 19.64 7.25
C GLY A 522 5.85 19.53 6.92
N THR A 523 6.68 20.43 7.44
CA THR A 523 8.13 20.23 7.55
C THR A 523 8.33 18.84 8.14
N THR A 524 8.63 17.86 7.29
CA THR A 524 8.96 16.52 7.79
C THR A 524 10.45 16.56 8.01
N ASP A 525 10.87 16.09 9.18
CA ASP A 525 12.27 16.04 9.59
C ASP A 525 13.12 15.24 8.58
N TYR A 526 12.48 14.42 7.74
CA TYR A 526 13.02 13.79 6.53
C TYR A 526 13.81 14.70 5.59
N TYR A 527 13.51 16.01 5.59
CA TYR A 527 14.12 16.99 4.68
C TYR A 527 14.77 18.16 5.41
N MET A 528 14.86 18.13 6.74
CA MET A 528 15.60 19.13 7.51
C MET A 528 17.10 18.78 7.52
N VAL A 529 17.77 19.00 6.40
CA VAL A 529 19.16 19.49 6.45
C VAL A 529 19.04 21.01 6.39
N THR A 530 18.96 21.65 7.55
CA THR A 530 18.89 23.13 7.65
C THR A 530 19.94 23.79 6.77
N PRO A 531 19.60 24.96 6.22
CA PRO A 531 20.28 26.15 6.70
C PRO A 531 19.28 26.96 7.51
N TYR A 532 19.72 27.41 8.67
CA TYR A 532 19.09 28.51 9.42
C TYR A 532 18.47 29.53 8.45
N TYR A 533 17.19 29.86 8.62
CA TYR A 533 16.58 31.03 8.03
C TYR A 533 16.03 31.94 9.14
N TYR A 534 16.80 32.98 9.45
CA TYR A 534 16.28 34.23 10.00
C TYR A 534 15.46 34.93 8.91
N GLY A 535 14.34 35.55 9.29
CA GLY A 535 13.69 36.58 8.46
C GLY A 535 12.22 36.27 8.18
N GLY A 536 11.35 36.92 8.95
CA GLY A 536 9.91 36.70 8.92
C GLY A 536 9.26 37.18 7.63
N HIS A 537 8.42 36.32 7.07
CA HIS A 537 7.11 36.65 6.53
C HIS A 537 6.31 35.35 6.56
N GLY A 538 5.56 35.17 7.65
CA GLY A 538 4.70 34.02 7.85
C GLY A 538 3.63 33.97 6.78
N ALA A 539 3.68 32.95 5.93
CA ALA A 539 2.51 32.50 5.21
C ALA A 539 1.70 31.63 6.18
N ASP A 540 0.57 32.16 6.64
CA ASP A 540 -0.39 31.49 7.52
C ASP A 540 -0.68 30.04 7.08
N LEU A 541 -0.21 29.10 7.90
CA LEU A 541 -0.60 27.69 7.86
C LEU A 541 -1.91 27.53 8.63
N ARG A 542 -3.05 27.78 7.97
CA ARG A 542 -4.35 27.32 8.48
C ARG A 542 -4.49 25.82 8.23
N THR A 543 -4.62 25.04 9.30
CA THR A 543 -5.23 23.71 9.25
C THR A 543 -6.75 23.84 9.10
N SER A 544 -7.40 22.78 8.65
CA SER A 544 -8.84 22.72 8.34
C SER A 544 -9.77 22.83 9.56
N ASP A 545 -9.25 23.02 10.77
CA ASP A 545 -10.01 22.69 11.98
C ASP A 545 -10.36 23.93 12.84
N GLY A 546 -10.14 25.15 12.33
CA GLY A 546 -10.84 26.36 12.79
C GLY A 546 -10.79 26.74 14.28
N ALA A 547 -9.90 26.15 15.09
CA ALA A 547 -9.76 26.50 16.49
C ALA A 547 -8.68 27.56 16.69
N PHE A 548 -9.10 28.76 17.11
CA PHE A 548 -8.20 29.78 17.64
C PHE A 548 -7.61 29.28 18.96
N ALA A 549 -6.29 29.19 19.05
CA ALA A 549 -5.62 29.27 20.35
C ALA A 549 -5.69 30.75 20.77
N ASP A 550 -6.41 31.01 21.85
CA ASP A 550 -6.53 32.31 22.47
C ASP A 550 -5.18 32.68 23.11
N GLY A 551 -4.36 33.37 22.32
CA GLY A 551 -3.07 33.93 22.75
C GLY A 551 -3.21 35.44 22.80
N GLY A 552 -3.75 35.95 23.90
CA GLY A 552 -3.80 37.38 24.19
C GLY A 552 -2.38 37.96 24.28
N PHE A 553 -2.05 38.87 23.38
CA PHE A 553 -1.02 39.88 23.60
C PHE A 553 -1.50 41.23 23.09
N GLY A 554 -1.57 42.19 24.01
CA GLY A 554 -1.95 43.57 23.77
C GLY A 554 -0.81 44.43 23.24
N GLY A 555 -1.22 45.59 22.71
CA GLY A 555 -0.36 46.70 22.29
C GLY A 555 -0.12 46.71 20.78
N GLY A 556 -0.37 47.77 20.02
CA GLY A 556 -0.85 49.11 20.33
C GLY A 556 -0.76 49.98 19.07
N GLY A 557 -1.66 50.95 18.95
CA GLY A 557 -1.38 52.28 18.39
C GLY A 557 -1.22 52.49 16.88
N GLY A 558 -2.17 53.25 16.32
CA GLY A 558 -2.00 54.10 15.12
C GLY A 558 -2.65 53.54 13.86
N GLY A 559 -3.54 54.22 13.14
CA GLY A 559 -4.02 55.60 13.16
C GLY A 559 -4.48 55.97 11.74
N GLY A 560 -5.68 56.55 11.62
CA GLY A 560 -6.22 57.15 10.39
C GLY A 560 -7.08 56.20 9.54
N GLY A 561 -8.28 56.53 9.07
CA GLY A 561 -9.05 57.78 9.06
C GLY A 561 -10.12 57.68 7.96
N ALA A 562 -11.22 58.43 8.13
CA ALA A 562 -12.38 58.62 7.22
C ALA A 562 -13.43 57.47 7.18
N ALA A 563 -14.66 57.57 7.71
CA ALA A 563 -15.72 58.59 7.73
C ALA A 563 -16.72 58.50 6.56
N CYS A 564 -17.90 57.93 6.85
CA CYS A 564 -19.28 58.30 6.45
C CYS A 564 -20.21 57.11 6.84
N GLY A 565 -21.41 57.20 7.40
CA GLY A 565 -22.29 58.28 7.84
C GLY A 565 -23.67 57.65 8.16
N GLY A 566 -24.39 58.21 9.15
CA GLY A 566 -25.82 57.99 9.44
C GLY A 566 -26.13 56.88 10.47
N GLY A 567 -26.94 57.07 11.52
CA GLY A 567 -27.80 58.18 11.95
C GLY A 567 -29.11 57.65 12.56
N GLY A 568 -29.41 58.02 13.82
CA GLY A 568 -30.69 57.82 14.54
C GLY A 568 -30.69 56.57 15.45
N GLY A 569 -30.84 56.60 16.78
CA GLY A 569 -31.69 57.41 17.69
C GLY A 569 -32.83 56.49 18.21
N GLY A 570 -33.15 56.27 19.48
CA GLY A 570 -32.67 56.77 20.78
C GLY A 570 -33.42 56.04 21.93
N ALA A 571 -33.30 56.61 23.13
CA ALA A 571 -34.14 56.43 24.34
C ALA A 571 -33.87 55.27 25.33
N ALA A 572 -33.17 55.65 26.41
CA ALA A 572 -33.60 55.62 27.82
C ALA A 572 -34.09 54.31 28.49
N GLY A 573 -33.43 53.95 29.58
CA GLY A 573 -33.94 53.07 30.65
C GLY A 573 -32.98 53.03 31.84
N CYS A 574 -33.37 53.67 32.94
CA CYS A 574 -32.63 53.78 34.20
C CYS A 574 -32.91 52.60 35.15
N GLY A 575 -31.96 52.34 36.07
CA GLY A 575 -32.12 51.52 37.29
C GLY A 575 -31.08 50.38 37.36
N GLY A 576 -30.31 50.13 38.42
CA GLY A 576 -30.26 50.64 39.79
C GLY A 576 -30.00 49.47 40.76
N GLY A 577 -28.95 49.56 41.60
CA GLY A 577 -28.63 48.66 42.74
C GLY A 577 -27.74 47.46 42.38
N GLY A 578 -26.56 47.18 42.97
CA GLY A 578 -26.09 47.18 44.37
C GLY A 578 -25.73 45.72 44.71
N GLY A 579 -24.68 45.27 45.41
CA GLY A 579 -23.55 45.81 46.19
C GLY A 579 -22.87 44.61 46.90
N GLY A 580 -21.65 44.78 47.41
CA GLY A 580 -20.91 43.87 48.33
C GLY A 580 -19.96 42.89 47.62
N GLY A 581 -18.63 42.93 47.78
CA GLY A 581 -17.82 42.83 49.02
C GLY A 581 -17.31 41.37 49.11
N GLY A 582 -16.06 40.97 49.37
CA GLY A 582 -14.80 41.56 49.81
C GLY A 582 -13.91 40.39 50.30
N GLY A 583 -12.57 40.54 50.30
CA GLY A 583 -11.61 39.63 50.93
C GLY A 583 -10.97 38.60 49.97
N GLY A 584 -9.66 38.49 49.79
CA GLY A 584 -8.53 38.80 50.67
C GLY A 584 -7.98 37.49 51.24
N GLY A 585 -6.80 37.06 50.79
CA GLY A 585 -6.17 35.83 51.28
C GLY A 585 -4.88 35.46 50.55
N CYS A 586 -3.80 36.18 50.84
CA CYS A 586 -2.44 35.78 50.51
C CYS A 586 -1.96 34.77 51.55
N GLY A 587 -1.31 33.68 51.13
CA GLY A 587 -0.60 32.76 52.01
C GLY A 587 0.46 32.01 51.21
N GLY A 588 1.74 32.33 51.46
CA GLY A 588 2.90 31.71 50.84
C GLY A 588 3.63 30.71 51.73
N GLY A 589 4.71 30.16 51.17
CA GLY A 589 5.74 29.35 51.82
C GLY A 589 5.56 27.84 51.59
N GLY A 590 6.54 27.05 51.14
CA GLY A 590 7.97 27.27 50.94
C GLY A 590 8.73 25.97 51.31
N GLY A 591 9.78 25.65 50.55
CA GLY A 591 10.83 24.66 50.88
C GLY A 591 10.74 23.32 50.15
N GLY A 592 11.78 22.80 49.49
CA GLY A 592 13.16 23.26 49.33
C GLY A 592 13.96 22.31 48.42
N GLY A 593 15.18 22.74 48.04
CA GLY A 593 16.16 21.96 47.28
C GLY A 593 16.49 22.57 45.93
#